data_AF-A0AAN9M3U2-F1
#
_entry.id   AF-A0AAN9M3U2-F1
#
_cell.length_a   1.000
_cell.length_b   1.000
_cell.length_c   1.000
_cell.angle_alpha   90.00
_cell.angle_beta   90.00
_cell.angle_gamma   90.00
#
_symmetry.space_group_name_H-M   'P 1'
#
loop_
_entity.id
_entity.type
_entity.pdbx_description
1 polymer ?
#
loop_
_entity_poly.entity_id
_entity_poly.type
_entity_poly.pdbx_seq_one_letter_code
_entity_poly.pdbx_strand_id
1 'polypeptide(L)'
;MGNCLRTSEKLTAEIVPHDGPSVYPAVRLRGSPNTVLTAYTRFVLLQNAVSSDNVSASRPPAVVPSSAARGRGFKPEIPVTFQVGSGVASGSRDALLRFIDSKFPDLPPETEVAPTIVAEIDSEDEEETTSLVVRVTRLQHKSMTWHVERMVKWAEDLATRGGRRAVDPKVGTWKMEVVKFGRSYSQLLEVMMEHAQMEERVLFPIFDKADRGLSKAAKEEHARDLPIMNGIKEIIKSVEVLDSRSPNYRETLYNLSSRLKSLQGQCQQHFMEEELELLPIMEAVELSKEQDESALELCFVVMQGTHGRLLKFLLEGLPPRDAMKYLDLISMCRDKERMESMLRMVVK
;
A
#
# COMPACT_ATOMS: atom_id res chain seq x y z
N MET A 1 -6.34 -28.98 -28.36
CA MET A 1 -6.31 -29.62 -27.03
C MET A 1 -5.08 -29.06 -26.32
N GLY A 2 -5.12 -28.13 -25.38
CA GLY A 2 -6.08 -27.91 -24.30
C GLY A 2 -5.37 -28.27 -22.99
N ASN A 3 -4.63 -27.32 -22.40
CA ASN A 3 -4.35 -27.24 -20.96
C ASN A 3 -3.74 -25.87 -20.62
N CYS A 4 -4.61 -24.91 -20.29
CA CYS A 4 -4.23 -23.68 -19.59
C CYS A 4 -4.41 -23.94 -18.09
N LEU A 5 -3.33 -24.27 -17.39
CA LEU A 5 -3.29 -24.20 -15.93
C LEU A 5 -3.17 -22.73 -15.53
N ARG A 6 -4.29 -22.11 -15.12
CA ARG A 6 -4.27 -20.82 -14.42
C ARG A 6 -3.65 -21.05 -13.05
N THR A 7 -2.41 -20.62 -12.87
CA THR A 7 -1.79 -20.53 -11.55
C THR A 7 -2.45 -19.36 -10.79
N SER A 8 -3.08 -19.66 -9.66
CA SER A 8 -3.52 -18.66 -8.69
C SER A 8 -2.28 -17.97 -8.11
N GLU A 9 -2.16 -16.65 -8.24
CA GLU A 9 -1.11 -15.88 -7.60
C GLU A 9 -1.35 -15.87 -6.09
N LYS A 10 -0.52 -16.61 -5.34
CA LYS A 10 -0.45 -16.52 -3.88
C LYS A 10 0.41 -15.33 -3.49
N LEU A 11 -0.06 -14.60 -2.48
CA LEU A 11 0.53 -13.36 -1.96
C LEU A 11 1.88 -13.59 -1.28
N THR A 12 2.75 -12.58 -1.36
CA THR A 12 4.06 -12.47 -0.70
C THR A 12 3.98 -12.08 0.79
N ALA A 13 2.77 -12.00 1.36
CA ALA A 13 2.52 -11.61 2.74
C ALA A 13 2.87 -12.68 3.81
N GLU A 14 3.21 -13.92 3.44
CA GLU A 14 3.62 -14.99 4.38
C GLU A 14 5.09 -14.88 4.81
N ILE A 15 5.49 -13.77 5.45
CA ILE A 15 6.79 -13.71 6.15
C ILE A 15 6.63 -12.99 7.49
N VAL A 16 5.87 -13.63 8.38
CA VAL A 16 5.94 -13.52 9.85
C VAL A 16 5.67 -14.94 10.37
N PRO A 17 6.38 -15.44 11.40
CA PRO A 17 6.14 -16.80 11.92
C PRO A 17 4.70 -16.90 12.44
N HIS A 18 3.94 -17.89 11.96
CA HIS A 18 2.55 -18.10 12.40
C HIS A 18 2.29 -19.58 12.71
N ASP A 19 1.70 -19.83 13.88
CA ASP A 19 1.33 -21.15 14.39
C ASP A 19 -0.01 -21.64 13.81
N GLY A 20 -0.06 -22.92 13.40
CA GLY A 20 -1.29 -23.74 13.28
C GLY A 20 -2.30 -23.43 12.14
N PRO A 21 -3.18 -24.39 11.76
CA PRO A 21 -4.22 -24.18 10.76
C PRO A 21 -5.47 -23.52 11.36
N SER A 22 -5.68 -22.23 11.04
CA SER A 22 -6.92 -21.50 11.34
C SER A 22 -8.02 -21.80 10.30
N VAL A 23 -9.21 -22.18 10.75
CA VAL A 23 -10.42 -22.29 9.90
C VAL A 23 -10.99 -20.89 9.72
N TYR A 24 -10.79 -20.30 8.53
CA TYR A 24 -11.30 -18.96 8.23
C TYR A 24 -12.83 -18.95 8.10
N PRO A 25 -13.55 -18.03 8.76
CA PRO A 25 -14.99 -17.88 8.57
C PRO A 25 -15.29 -17.43 7.13
N ALA A 26 -16.23 -18.09 6.48
CA ALA A 26 -16.66 -17.72 5.12
C ALA A 26 -17.36 -16.35 5.14
N VAL A 27 -16.78 -15.36 4.46
CA VAL A 27 -17.33 -14.01 4.36
C VAL A 27 -18.08 -13.85 3.04
N ARG A 28 -19.33 -13.38 3.12
CA ARG A 28 -20.18 -13.16 1.94
C ARG A 28 -20.47 -11.68 1.78
N LEU A 29 -19.87 -11.09 0.76
CA LEU A 29 -20.12 -9.71 0.33
C LEU A 29 -21.25 -9.69 -0.71
N ARG A 30 -22.31 -8.92 -0.44
CA ARG A 30 -23.36 -8.64 -1.42
C ARG A 30 -23.35 -7.15 -1.75
N GLY A 31 -23.19 -6.84 -3.04
CA GLY A 31 -23.05 -5.47 -3.54
C GLY A 31 -22.32 -5.45 -4.90
N SER A 32 -22.28 -4.29 -5.55
CA SER A 32 -21.51 -4.14 -6.79
C SER A 32 -20.01 -4.28 -6.50
N PRO A 33 -19.25 -5.06 -7.29
CA PRO A 33 -17.81 -5.23 -7.10
C PRO A 33 -17.00 -3.96 -7.36
N ASN A 34 -17.63 -2.93 -7.93
CA ASN A 34 -16.98 -1.71 -8.42
C ASN A 34 -17.24 -0.51 -7.50
N THR A 35 -17.71 -0.71 -6.27
CA THR A 35 -17.92 0.36 -5.29
C THR A 35 -16.76 0.42 -4.31
N VAL A 36 -16.46 1.64 -3.83
CA VAL A 36 -15.44 1.89 -2.79
C VAL A 36 -15.70 1.06 -1.54
N LEU A 37 -16.95 1.03 -1.08
CA LEU A 37 -17.38 0.21 0.07
C LEU A 37 -17.06 -1.28 -0.10
N THR A 38 -17.20 -1.81 -1.32
CA THR A 38 -16.81 -3.20 -1.59
C THR A 38 -15.29 -3.35 -1.63
N ALA A 39 -14.55 -2.37 -2.17
CA ALA A 39 -13.09 -2.37 -2.17
C ALA A 39 -12.51 -2.32 -0.74
N TYR A 40 -13.03 -1.43 0.12
CA TYR A 40 -12.72 -1.36 1.55
C TYR A 40 -12.87 -2.71 2.23
N THR A 41 -14.04 -3.32 2.05
CA THR A 41 -14.34 -4.56 2.73
C THR A 41 -13.41 -5.69 2.29
N ARG A 42 -13.08 -5.74 1.00
CA ARG A 42 -12.14 -6.74 0.47
C ARG A 42 -10.72 -6.49 0.95
N PHE A 43 -10.29 -5.25 1.03
CA PHE A 43 -8.98 -4.88 1.56
C PHE A 43 -8.82 -5.30 3.03
N VAL A 44 -9.81 -4.99 3.87
CA VAL A 44 -9.82 -5.40 5.28
C VAL A 44 -9.74 -6.92 5.43
N LEU A 45 -10.48 -7.68 4.62
CA LEU A 45 -10.40 -9.15 4.64
C LEU A 45 -9.02 -9.68 4.25
N LEU A 46 -8.32 -8.99 3.34
CA LEU A 46 -6.95 -9.35 2.96
C LEU A 46 -5.96 -9.08 4.08
N GLN A 47 -6.09 -7.94 4.79
CA GLN A 47 -5.23 -7.58 5.92
C GLN A 47 -5.43 -8.54 7.12
N ASN A 48 -6.67 -8.89 7.45
CA ASN A 48 -6.95 -9.77 8.60
C ASN A 48 -6.58 -11.24 8.37
N ALA A 49 -6.52 -11.70 7.11
CA ALA A 49 -5.98 -13.02 6.79
C ALA A 49 -4.46 -13.13 7.10
N VAL A 50 -3.77 -12.00 7.28
CA VAL A 50 -2.35 -11.93 7.64
C VAL A 50 -2.15 -11.77 9.16
N SER A 51 -3.17 -11.32 9.91
CA SER A 51 -3.02 -10.84 11.30
C SER A 51 -3.68 -11.70 12.39
N SER A 52 -4.25 -12.87 12.08
CA SER A 52 -5.03 -13.65 13.06
C SER A 52 -4.16 -14.57 13.94
N ASP A 53 -3.37 -14.00 14.85
CA ASP A 53 -2.77 -14.72 15.98
C ASP A 53 -3.36 -14.20 17.32
N ASN A 54 -4.11 -15.09 17.98
CA ASN A 54 -4.66 -15.01 19.33
C ASN A 54 -5.81 -14.01 19.62
N VAL A 55 -6.99 -14.53 19.98
CA VAL A 55 -7.59 -14.43 21.34
C VAL A 55 -8.99 -15.07 21.39
N SER A 56 -9.23 -15.70 22.53
CA SER A 56 -10.40 -16.46 22.97
C SER A 56 -11.73 -15.71 22.91
N ALA A 57 -12.79 -16.46 22.57
CA ALA A 57 -14.16 -16.01 22.45
C ALA A 57 -14.73 -15.46 23.77
N SER A 58 -15.28 -14.24 23.73
CA SER A 58 -16.31 -13.81 24.67
C SER A 58 -17.55 -13.29 23.93
N ARG A 59 -18.71 -13.56 24.53
CA ARG A 59 -20.05 -13.52 23.93
C ARG A 59 -20.61 -12.09 23.86
N PRO A 60 -21.22 -11.64 22.74
CA PRO A 60 -21.84 -10.32 22.69
C PRO A 60 -23.28 -10.31 23.27
N PRO A 61 -23.74 -9.18 23.83
CA PRO A 61 -25.13 -8.97 24.26
C PRO A 61 -26.04 -8.56 23.10
N ALA A 62 -27.35 -8.65 23.37
CA ALA A 62 -28.45 -8.62 22.41
C ALA A 62 -28.74 -7.24 21.77
N VAL A 63 -29.23 -7.28 20.53
CA VAL A 63 -29.64 -6.15 19.68
C VAL A 63 -31.05 -5.67 20.01
N VAL A 64 -31.25 -4.35 20.03
CA VAL A 64 -32.58 -3.69 20.02
C VAL A 64 -32.74 -2.97 18.67
N PRO A 65 -33.87 -3.12 17.95
CA PRO A 65 -34.07 -2.45 16.66
C PRO A 65 -34.73 -1.07 16.84
N SER A 66 -34.29 -0.09 16.06
CA SER A 66 -34.99 1.20 15.91
C SER A 66 -35.10 1.61 14.44
N SER A 67 -36.19 2.31 14.18
CA SER A 67 -37.02 2.37 12.97
C SER A 67 -36.54 3.32 11.87
N ALA A 68 -37.00 3.00 10.65
CA ALA A 68 -36.82 3.74 9.41
C ALA A 68 -37.40 5.17 9.42
N ALA A 69 -36.76 6.05 8.63
CA ALA A 69 -37.38 7.24 8.07
C ALA A 69 -37.05 7.34 6.57
N ARG A 70 -38.10 7.58 5.76
CA ARG A 70 -38.07 7.67 4.29
C ARG A 70 -37.70 9.09 3.84
N GLY A 71 -36.96 9.20 2.73
CA GLY A 71 -36.77 10.48 2.04
C GLY A 71 -36.00 10.40 0.71
N ARG A 72 -36.75 10.24 -0.39
CA ARG A 72 -36.56 10.81 -1.74
C ARG A 72 -35.25 10.52 -2.53
N GLY A 73 -35.40 9.67 -3.57
CA GLY A 73 -35.00 10.05 -4.94
C GLY A 73 -33.59 9.78 -5.44
N PHE A 74 -33.03 8.57 -5.25
CA PHE A 74 -31.94 8.06 -6.08
C PHE A 74 -32.24 6.60 -6.46
N LYS A 75 -31.80 6.16 -7.65
CA LYS A 75 -31.88 4.74 -8.05
C LYS A 75 -31.35 3.88 -6.90
N PRO A 76 -31.99 2.76 -6.54
CA PRO A 76 -31.58 2.00 -5.36
C PRO A 76 -30.23 1.35 -5.65
N GLU A 77 -29.15 1.97 -5.18
CA GLU A 77 -27.90 1.26 -4.96
C GLU A 77 -28.21 0.15 -3.97
N ILE A 78 -27.91 -1.08 -4.36
CA ILE A 78 -28.06 -2.23 -3.46
C ILE A 78 -27.15 -1.95 -2.26
N PRO A 79 -27.70 -1.77 -1.04
CA PRO A 79 -26.88 -1.46 0.11
C PRO A 79 -25.86 -2.57 0.33
N VAL A 80 -24.58 -2.21 0.43
CA VAL A 80 -23.49 -3.17 0.64
C VAL A 80 -23.74 -3.86 1.97
N THR A 81 -23.92 -5.17 1.90
CA THR A 81 -24.21 -6.03 3.05
C THR A 81 -23.00 -6.90 3.30
N PHE A 82 -22.45 -6.79 4.51
CA PHE A 82 -21.29 -7.51 4.98
C PHE A 82 -21.73 -8.58 5.98
N GLN A 83 -21.40 -9.84 5.70
CA GLN A 83 -21.73 -10.97 6.57
C GLN A 83 -20.46 -11.72 6.97
N VAL A 84 -20.18 -11.78 8.28
CA VAL A 84 -19.09 -12.54 8.88
C VAL A 84 -19.69 -13.47 9.94
N GLY A 85 -19.73 -14.78 9.64
CA GLY A 85 -20.40 -15.76 10.51
C GLY A 85 -21.89 -15.46 10.69
N SER A 86 -22.36 -15.30 11.93
CA SER A 86 -23.74 -14.90 12.25
C SER A 86 -23.97 -13.37 12.25
N GLY A 87 -22.90 -12.56 12.14
CA GLY A 87 -23.00 -11.11 12.14
C GLY A 87 -23.29 -10.55 10.74
N VAL A 88 -24.26 -9.63 10.64
CA VAL A 88 -24.58 -8.90 9.41
C VAL A 88 -24.49 -7.40 9.70
N ALA A 89 -23.71 -6.69 8.90
CA ALA A 89 -23.66 -5.23 8.90
C ALA A 89 -24.07 -4.69 7.53
N SER A 90 -24.84 -3.61 7.55
CA SER A 90 -25.25 -2.83 6.37
C SER A 90 -25.41 -1.39 6.79
N GLY A 91 -24.86 -0.43 6.04
CA GLY A 91 -24.99 0.98 6.41
C GLY A 91 -23.93 1.88 5.80
N SER A 92 -23.74 3.05 6.41
CA SER A 92 -22.72 4.04 6.04
C SER A 92 -21.29 3.53 6.24
N ARG A 93 -20.31 4.24 5.66
CA ARG A 93 -18.87 4.02 5.84
C ARG A 93 -18.51 3.73 7.30
N ASP A 94 -18.87 4.61 8.21
CA ASP A 94 -18.52 4.51 9.63
C ASP A 94 -19.20 3.35 10.36
N ALA A 95 -20.35 2.88 9.86
CA ALA A 95 -21.02 1.70 10.38
C ALA A 95 -20.28 0.41 10.00
N LEU A 96 -19.73 0.35 8.79
CA LEU A 96 -18.88 -0.76 8.35
C LEU A 96 -17.50 -0.73 9.03
N LEU A 97 -16.89 0.45 9.19
CA LEU A 97 -15.61 0.59 9.89
C LEU A 97 -15.70 0.14 11.34
N ARG A 98 -16.68 0.65 12.10
CA ARG A 98 -16.92 0.19 13.47
C ARG A 98 -17.22 -1.30 13.56
N PHE A 99 -17.92 -1.87 12.57
CA PHE A 99 -18.16 -3.30 12.53
C PHE A 99 -16.86 -4.08 12.31
N ILE A 100 -16.01 -3.62 11.40
CA ILE A 100 -14.68 -4.18 11.13
C ILE A 100 -13.82 -4.10 12.40
N ASP A 101 -13.67 -2.92 12.99
CA ASP A 101 -12.90 -2.72 14.22
C ASP A 101 -13.43 -3.61 15.37
N SER A 102 -14.75 -3.76 15.49
CA SER A 102 -15.37 -4.62 16.52
C SER A 102 -15.17 -6.12 16.29
N LYS A 103 -14.91 -6.55 15.05
CA LYS A 103 -14.73 -7.96 14.68
C LYS A 103 -13.28 -8.36 14.54
N PHE A 104 -12.39 -7.39 14.37
CA PHE A 104 -10.96 -7.56 14.18
C PHE A 104 -10.22 -6.58 15.11
N PRO A 105 -10.28 -6.80 16.44
CA PRO A 105 -9.70 -5.89 17.44
C PRO A 105 -8.16 -5.86 17.43
N ASP A 106 -7.51 -6.79 16.71
CA ASP A 106 -6.06 -6.93 16.63
C ASP A 106 -5.41 -6.02 15.57
N LEU A 107 -6.16 -5.10 14.96
CA LEU A 107 -5.55 -3.95 14.30
C LEU A 107 -4.89 -3.12 15.40
N PRO A 108 -3.54 -3.05 15.47
CA PRO A 108 -2.90 -2.37 16.59
C PRO A 108 -3.42 -0.94 16.65
N PRO A 109 -3.95 -0.48 17.79
CA PRO A 109 -4.07 0.94 18.01
C PRO A 109 -2.67 1.52 17.88
N GLU A 110 -2.57 2.66 17.19
CA GLU A 110 -1.36 3.46 16.98
C GLU A 110 -0.36 3.22 18.10
N THR A 111 0.61 2.35 17.82
CA THR A 111 1.71 2.17 18.77
C THR A 111 2.61 3.35 18.49
N GLU A 112 2.49 4.37 19.33
CA GLU A 112 3.40 5.50 19.42
C GLU A 112 4.85 5.01 19.36
N VAL A 113 5.47 5.11 18.19
CA VAL A 113 6.92 5.02 18.06
C VAL A 113 7.43 6.45 18.23
N ALA A 114 7.74 6.84 19.46
CA ALA A 114 8.34 8.14 19.76
C ALA A 114 9.86 8.15 19.47
N PRO A 115 10.52 9.32 19.31
CA PRO A 115 10.03 10.58 18.73
C PRO A 115 11.01 11.15 17.67
N THR A 116 10.54 11.72 16.57
CA THR A 116 11.26 12.82 15.88
C THR A 116 10.26 13.72 15.14
N ILE A 117 9.89 14.82 15.82
CA ILE A 117 9.46 16.11 15.26
C ILE A 117 8.54 16.07 14.02
N VAL A 118 7.41 15.37 14.09
CA VAL A 118 6.19 15.83 13.43
C VAL A 118 5.04 15.45 14.35
N ALA A 119 4.53 16.41 15.10
CA ALA A 119 3.23 16.23 15.72
C ALA A 119 2.22 16.25 14.57
N GLU A 120 1.76 15.07 14.12
CA GLU A 120 0.57 14.96 13.29
C GLU A 120 -0.60 15.49 14.15
N ILE A 121 -0.97 16.75 13.93
CA ILE A 121 -2.26 17.28 14.37
C ILE A 121 -3.25 16.70 13.35
N ASP A 122 -3.67 15.46 13.58
CA ASP A 122 -4.69 14.79 12.76
C ASP A 122 -6.05 15.41 13.12
N SER A 123 -6.27 16.64 12.65
CA SER A 123 -7.58 17.28 12.68
C SER A 123 -8.31 16.93 11.39
N GLU A 124 -9.50 16.34 11.52
CA GLU A 124 -10.36 15.97 10.39
C GLU A 124 -10.64 17.19 9.46
N ASP A 125 -10.53 18.41 9.99
CA ASP A 125 -10.73 19.68 9.29
C ASP A 125 -9.54 20.07 8.37
N GLU A 126 -8.29 19.71 8.70
CA GLU A 126 -7.13 20.01 7.83
C GLU A 126 -7.15 19.14 6.56
N GLU A 127 -7.60 17.89 6.65
CA GLU A 127 -7.59 16.93 5.54
C GLU A 127 -8.59 17.30 4.41
N GLU A 128 -9.65 18.07 4.69
CA GLU A 128 -10.63 18.51 3.69
C GLU A 128 -10.09 19.64 2.79
N THR A 129 -9.15 20.45 3.29
CA THR A 129 -8.62 21.61 2.55
C THR A 129 -7.32 21.33 1.79
N THR A 130 -6.61 20.26 2.15
CA THR A 130 -5.38 19.86 1.46
C THR A 130 -5.64 19.40 0.03
N SER A 131 -4.80 19.85 -0.91
CA SER A 131 -4.83 19.39 -2.31
C SER A 131 -4.83 17.85 -2.40
N LEU A 132 -5.67 17.32 -3.29
CA LEU A 132 -5.79 15.89 -3.56
C LEU A 132 -4.47 15.28 -4.01
N VAL A 133 -3.67 16.03 -4.77
CA VAL A 133 -2.35 15.60 -5.24
C VAL A 133 -1.36 15.49 -4.07
N VAL A 134 -1.39 16.42 -3.12
CA VAL A 134 -0.56 16.32 -1.90
C VAL A 134 -0.95 15.09 -1.08
N ARG A 135 -2.26 14.85 -0.92
CA ARG A 135 -2.77 13.69 -0.18
C ARG A 135 -2.34 12.36 -0.81
N VAL A 136 -2.45 12.23 -2.14
CA VAL A 136 -2.02 10.99 -2.82
C VAL A 136 -0.51 10.79 -2.72
N THR A 137 0.29 11.84 -2.88
CA THR A 137 1.76 11.77 -2.79
C THR A 137 2.22 11.34 -1.41
N ARG A 138 1.71 11.93 -0.33
CA ARG A 138 2.03 11.53 1.06
C ARG A 138 1.71 10.06 1.33
N LEU A 139 0.56 9.58 0.86
CA LEU A 139 0.20 8.16 1.01
C LEU A 139 1.14 7.24 0.19
N GLN A 140 1.57 7.67 -1.00
CA GLN A 140 2.57 6.92 -1.77
C GLN A 140 3.92 6.87 -1.03
N HIS A 141 4.38 7.98 -0.43
CA HIS A 141 5.58 8.02 0.41
C HIS A 141 5.50 7.06 1.59
N LYS A 142 4.38 7.08 2.34
CA LYS A 142 4.13 6.15 3.45
C LYS A 142 4.24 4.70 2.99
N SER A 143 3.57 4.35 1.89
CA SER A 143 3.64 3.00 1.31
C SER A 143 5.06 2.59 0.90
N MET A 144 5.75 3.44 0.13
CA MET A 144 7.09 3.12 -0.37
C MET A 144 8.10 2.99 0.77
N THR A 145 8.03 3.88 1.76
CA THR A 145 8.85 3.82 2.98
C THR A 145 8.68 2.48 3.68
N TRP A 146 7.44 2.05 3.90
CA TRP A 146 7.15 0.75 4.52
C TRP A 146 7.76 -0.42 3.72
N HIS A 147 7.63 -0.40 2.39
CA HIS A 147 8.19 -1.45 1.55
C HIS A 147 9.71 -1.47 1.56
N VAL A 148 10.37 -0.31 1.51
CA VAL A 148 11.83 -0.22 1.61
C VAL A 148 12.31 -0.76 2.95
N GLU A 149 11.66 -0.38 4.05
CA GLU A 149 11.97 -0.90 5.39
C GLU A 149 11.80 -2.42 5.50
N ARG A 150 10.71 -2.94 4.95
CA ARG A 150 10.47 -4.39 4.87
C ARG A 150 11.58 -5.10 4.09
N MET A 151 12.00 -4.53 2.96
CA MET A 151 13.10 -5.09 2.15
C MET A 151 14.43 -5.06 2.89
N VAL A 152 14.72 -4.00 3.66
CA VAL A 152 15.92 -3.91 4.51
C VAL A 152 15.92 -5.01 5.57
N LYS A 153 14.82 -5.12 6.34
CA LYS A 153 14.68 -6.15 7.39
C LYS A 153 14.84 -7.56 6.82
N TRP A 154 14.25 -7.82 5.64
CA TRP A 154 14.36 -9.12 4.98
C TRP A 154 15.80 -9.39 4.49
N ALA A 155 16.49 -8.38 3.94
CA ALA A 155 17.88 -8.54 3.51
C ALA A 155 18.84 -8.78 4.69
N GLU A 156 18.63 -8.10 5.82
CA GLU A 156 19.39 -8.31 7.06
C GLU A 156 19.22 -9.73 7.60
N ASP A 157 17.98 -10.22 7.63
CA ASP A 157 17.67 -11.58 8.05
C ASP A 157 18.32 -12.63 7.13
N LEU A 158 18.21 -12.44 5.80
CA LEU A 158 18.90 -13.28 4.82
C LEU A 158 20.42 -13.29 5.04
N ALA A 159 21.03 -12.12 5.26
CA ALA A 159 22.46 -11.98 5.52
C ALA A 159 22.88 -12.67 6.82
N THR A 160 22.07 -12.52 7.89
CA THR A 160 22.33 -13.10 9.22
C THR A 160 22.25 -14.63 9.20
N ARG A 161 21.23 -15.19 8.54
CA ARG A 161 21.07 -16.64 8.35
C ARG A 161 22.01 -17.21 7.28
N GLY A 162 22.65 -16.35 6.50
CA GLY A 162 23.45 -16.70 5.34
C GLY A 162 22.66 -17.48 4.28
N GLY A 163 21.35 -17.25 4.17
CA GLY A 163 20.45 -17.88 3.19
C GLY A 163 20.42 -19.42 3.21
N ARG A 164 20.78 -20.08 4.32
CA ARG A 164 20.94 -21.56 4.39
C ARG A 164 19.82 -22.31 5.12
N ARG A 165 19.02 -21.62 5.93
CA ARG A 165 17.88 -22.21 6.66
C ARG A 165 16.61 -21.50 6.23
N ALA A 166 15.62 -22.22 5.71
CA ALA A 166 14.30 -21.67 5.47
C ALA A 166 13.67 -21.22 6.79
N VAL A 167 12.95 -20.10 6.79
CA VAL A 167 12.23 -19.59 7.96
C VAL A 167 11.13 -20.56 8.39
N ASP A 168 10.47 -21.21 7.41
CA ASP A 168 9.45 -22.26 7.60
C ASP A 168 9.45 -23.20 6.37
N PRO A 169 9.47 -24.54 6.54
CA PRO A 169 9.29 -25.51 5.44
C PRO A 169 8.06 -25.25 4.54
N LYS A 170 7.01 -24.61 5.04
CA LYS A 170 5.81 -24.21 4.26
C LYS A 170 6.06 -23.01 3.33
N VAL A 171 7.01 -22.13 3.68
CA VAL A 171 7.38 -20.93 2.91
C VAL A 171 8.24 -21.28 1.68
N GLY A 172 8.88 -22.44 1.71
CA GLY A 172 9.62 -23.04 0.61
C GLY A 172 11.11 -23.16 0.90
N THR A 173 11.90 -23.45 -0.14
CA THR A 173 13.37 -23.49 -0.02
C THR A 173 13.97 -22.09 0.07
N TRP A 174 15.20 -21.95 0.55
CA TRP A 174 15.91 -20.66 0.56
C TRP A 174 16.01 -20.03 -0.84
N LYS A 175 16.09 -20.84 -1.90
CA LYS A 175 16.07 -20.34 -3.29
C LYS A 175 14.72 -19.68 -3.61
N MET A 176 13.62 -20.27 -3.17
CA MET A 176 12.30 -19.67 -3.34
C MET A 176 12.17 -18.37 -2.54
N GLU A 177 12.78 -18.29 -1.37
CA GLU A 177 12.83 -17.07 -0.57
C GLU A 177 13.55 -15.93 -1.32
N VAL A 178 14.73 -16.19 -1.90
CA VAL A 178 15.47 -15.20 -2.71
C VAL A 178 14.67 -14.78 -3.96
N VAL A 179 14.00 -15.71 -4.64
CA VAL A 179 13.14 -15.39 -5.79
C VAL A 179 11.96 -14.50 -5.38
N LYS A 180 11.33 -14.77 -4.23
CA LYS A 180 10.25 -13.92 -3.69
C LYS A 180 10.79 -12.53 -3.33
N PHE A 181 11.97 -12.46 -2.74
CA PHE A 181 12.66 -11.19 -2.44
C PHE A 181 12.88 -10.37 -3.71
N GLY A 182 13.42 -10.99 -4.76
CA GLY A 182 13.66 -10.31 -6.04
C GLY A 182 12.39 -9.87 -6.75
N ARG A 183 11.30 -10.66 -6.65
CA ARG A 183 9.98 -10.24 -7.14
C ARG A 183 9.46 -9.02 -6.37
N SER A 184 9.51 -9.04 -5.04
CA SER A 184 9.07 -7.93 -4.19
C SER A 184 9.87 -6.66 -4.48
N TYR A 185 11.19 -6.76 -4.60
CA TYR A 185 12.05 -5.63 -4.97
C TYR A 185 11.69 -5.08 -6.36
N SER A 186 11.39 -5.94 -7.33
CA SER A 186 11.01 -5.50 -8.67
C SER A 186 9.68 -4.76 -8.69
N GLN A 187 8.73 -5.16 -7.85
CA GLN A 187 7.46 -4.44 -7.67
C GLN A 187 7.68 -3.08 -7.03
N LEU A 188 8.48 -3.01 -5.95
CA LEU A 188 8.86 -1.76 -5.30
C LEU A 188 9.55 -0.80 -6.26
N LEU A 189 10.54 -1.28 -7.00
CA LEU A 189 11.25 -0.49 -8.01
C LEU A 189 10.29 0.11 -9.03
N GLU A 190 9.31 -0.66 -9.50
CA GLU A 190 8.35 -0.15 -10.46
C GLU A 190 7.46 0.95 -9.87
N VAL A 191 6.98 0.79 -8.63
CA VAL A 191 6.19 1.82 -7.93
C VAL A 191 7.02 3.10 -7.78
N MET A 192 8.27 3.00 -7.30
CA MET A 192 9.15 4.16 -7.14
C MET A 192 9.44 4.86 -8.47
N MET A 193 9.63 4.11 -9.55
CA MET A 193 9.85 4.69 -10.88
C MET A 193 8.62 5.37 -11.46
N GLU A 194 7.43 4.81 -11.25
CA GLU A 194 6.19 5.46 -11.67
C GLU A 194 5.87 6.69 -10.83
N HIS A 195 6.18 6.65 -9.54
CA HIS A 195 6.01 7.78 -8.61
C HIS A 195 6.90 8.96 -9.01
N ALA A 196 8.21 8.73 -9.19
CA ALA A 196 9.14 9.76 -9.68
C ALA A 196 8.68 10.35 -11.03
N GLN A 197 8.17 9.51 -11.95
CA GLN A 197 7.60 9.99 -13.21
C GLN A 197 6.31 10.79 -13.04
N MET A 198 5.48 10.42 -12.07
CA MET A 198 4.25 11.14 -11.75
C MET A 198 4.58 12.53 -11.23
N GLU A 199 5.57 12.65 -10.34
CA GLU A 199 6.03 13.93 -9.84
C GLU A 199 6.59 14.80 -10.96
N GLU A 200 7.49 14.25 -11.77
CA GLU A 200 8.10 14.97 -12.88
C GLU A 200 7.09 15.43 -13.96
N ARG A 201 5.99 14.71 -14.15
CA ARG A 201 5.00 15.01 -15.18
C ARG A 201 3.78 15.76 -14.67
N VAL A 202 3.51 15.71 -13.37
CA VAL A 202 2.29 16.28 -12.77
C VAL A 202 2.63 17.36 -11.76
N LEU A 203 3.34 17.02 -10.68
CA LEU A 203 3.60 17.95 -9.58
C LEU A 203 4.64 19.01 -9.96
N PHE A 204 5.80 18.58 -10.43
CA PHE A 204 6.93 19.47 -10.73
C PHE A 204 6.59 20.54 -11.78
N PRO A 205 5.82 20.25 -12.85
CA PRO A 205 5.34 21.30 -13.75
C PRO A 205 4.39 22.31 -13.10
N ILE A 206 3.69 21.95 -12.03
CA ILE A 206 2.85 22.89 -11.26
C ILE A 206 3.77 23.81 -10.44
N PHE A 207 4.74 23.24 -9.72
CA PHE A 207 5.73 24.03 -8.96
C PHE A 207 6.54 24.96 -9.86
N ASP A 208 7.07 24.45 -10.98
CA ASP A 208 7.91 25.23 -11.89
C ASP A 208 7.16 26.38 -12.60
N LYS A 209 5.82 26.34 -12.62
CA LYS A 209 4.98 27.46 -13.08
C LYS A 209 4.86 28.56 -12.02
N ALA A 210 4.87 28.19 -10.73
CA ALA A 210 4.86 29.13 -9.62
C ALA A 210 6.22 29.82 -9.48
N ASP A 211 7.31 29.05 -9.45
CA ASP A 211 8.67 29.58 -9.53
C ASP A 211 9.61 28.58 -10.23
N ARG A 212 10.40 29.10 -11.17
CA ARG A 212 11.20 28.28 -12.07
C ARG A 212 12.36 27.65 -11.32
N GLY A 213 12.34 26.33 -11.23
CA GLY A 213 13.45 25.55 -10.70
C GLY A 213 13.25 25.05 -9.27
N LEU A 214 12.08 25.28 -8.67
CA LEU A 214 11.71 24.69 -7.37
C LEU A 214 11.91 23.17 -7.36
N SER A 215 11.54 22.50 -8.45
CA SER A 215 11.65 21.04 -8.55
C SER A 215 13.02 20.52 -9.01
N LYS A 216 14.02 21.40 -9.20
CA LYS A 216 15.29 21.01 -9.84
C LYS A 216 16.08 20.01 -8.99
N ALA A 217 16.15 20.22 -7.68
CA ALA A 217 16.90 19.34 -6.77
C ALA A 217 16.30 17.92 -6.75
N ALA A 218 14.98 17.80 -6.56
CA ALA A 218 14.27 16.54 -6.59
C ALA A 218 14.45 15.77 -7.92
N LYS A 219 14.38 16.46 -9.06
CA LYS A 219 14.67 15.85 -10.39
C LYS A 219 16.09 15.30 -10.49
N GLU A 220 17.08 16.04 -9.97
CA GLU A 220 18.46 15.58 -9.97
C GLU A 220 18.68 14.39 -9.01
N GLU A 221 17.88 14.29 -7.95
CA GLU A 221 17.86 13.13 -7.04
C GLU A 221 17.32 11.87 -7.70
N HIS A 222 16.18 11.96 -8.38
CA HIS A 222 15.64 10.85 -9.17
C HIS A 222 16.68 10.28 -10.15
N ALA A 223 17.43 11.16 -10.82
CA ALA A 223 18.49 10.77 -11.74
C ALA A 223 19.67 10.07 -11.04
N ARG A 224 19.99 10.46 -9.79
CA ARG A 224 21.07 9.83 -8.99
C ARG A 224 20.65 8.50 -8.38
N ASP A 225 19.39 8.35 -8.01
CA ASP A 225 18.89 7.15 -7.32
C ASP A 225 18.62 5.99 -8.27
N LEU A 226 18.25 6.26 -9.53
CA LEU A 226 18.00 5.21 -10.52
C LEU A 226 19.20 4.25 -10.72
N PRO A 227 20.45 4.71 -10.88
CA PRO A 227 21.63 3.82 -10.90
C PRO A 227 21.79 2.97 -9.63
N ILE A 228 21.48 3.52 -8.45
CA ILE A 228 21.59 2.81 -7.16
C ILE A 228 20.57 1.68 -7.11
N MET A 229 19.32 1.98 -7.45
CA MET A 229 18.23 1.01 -7.50
C MET A 229 18.50 -0.13 -8.51
N ASN A 230 19.05 0.21 -9.68
CA ASN A 230 19.47 -0.78 -10.67
C ASN A 230 20.64 -1.64 -10.16
N GLY A 231 21.61 -1.04 -9.48
CA GLY A 231 22.71 -1.76 -8.85
C GLY A 231 22.23 -2.82 -7.85
N ILE A 232 21.25 -2.47 -7.00
CA ILE A 232 20.62 -3.42 -6.08
C ILE A 232 19.94 -4.56 -6.84
N LYS A 233 19.22 -4.27 -7.93
CA LYS A 233 18.59 -5.29 -8.78
C LYS A 233 19.59 -6.31 -9.32
N GLU A 234 20.76 -5.83 -9.77
CA GLU A 234 21.82 -6.71 -10.28
C GLU A 234 22.48 -7.54 -9.16
N ILE A 235 22.61 -6.99 -7.95
CA ILE A 235 23.06 -7.76 -6.78
C ILE A 235 22.07 -8.89 -6.47
N ILE A 236 20.75 -8.62 -6.50
CA ILE A 236 19.73 -9.65 -6.26
C ILE A 236 19.84 -10.79 -7.27
N LYS A 237 19.95 -10.48 -8.57
CA LYS A 237 20.17 -11.50 -9.62
C LYS A 237 21.44 -12.32 -9.37
N SER A 238 22.49 -11.69 -8.84
CA SER A 238 23.72 -12.37 -8.47
C SER A 238 23.50 -13.34 -7.30
N VAL A 239 22.75 -12.95 -6.27
CA VAL A 239 22.38 -13.83 -5.15
C VAL A 239 21.58 -15.04 -5.64
N GLU A 240 20.67 -14.88 -6.60
CA GLU A 240 19.85 -15.96 -7.15
C GLU A 240 20.67 -17.09 -7.81
N VAL A 241 21.81 -16.75 -8.43
CA VAL A 241 22.62 -17.70 -9.19
C VAL A 241 23.82 -18.27 -8.40
N LEU A 242 24.27 -17.58 -7.35
CA LEU A 242 25.40 -17.99 -6.56
C LEU A 242 25.12 -19.26 -5.72
N ASP A 243 26.15 -20.09 -5.54
CA ASP A 243 26.07 -21.22 -4.61
C ASP A 243 26.09 -20.70 -3.17
N SER A 244 25.04 -21.00 -2.41
CA SER A 244 24.92 -20.75 -0.96
C SER A 244 26.08 -21.25 -0.08
N ARG A 245 26.90 -22.18 -0.59
CA ARG A 245 28.10 -22.70 0.08
C ARG A 245 29.35 -21.88 -0.20
N SER A 246 29.33 -21.01 -1.21
CA SER A 246 30.43 -20.13 -1.56
C SER A 246 30.59 -19.00 -0.53
N PRO A 247 31.83 -18.65 -0.14
CA PRO A 247 32.09 -17.45 0.67
C PRO A 247 31.48 -16.18 0.06
N ASN A 248 31.51 -16.08 -1.28
CA ASN A 248 31.00 -14.94 -2.04
C ASN A 248 29.48 -14.74 -1.86
N TYR A 249 28.72 -15.80 -1.58
CA TYR A 249 27.28 -15.69 -1.37
C TYR A 249 26.96 -14.84 -0.14
N ARG A 250 27.67 -15.10 0.97
CA ARG A 250 27.46 -14.35 2.22
C ARG A 250 27.89 -12.90 2.09
N GLU A 251 29.01 -12.65 1.42
CA GLU A 251 29.48 -11.29 1.13
C GLU A 251 28.49 -10.53 0.25
N THR A 252 27.93 -11.18 -0.77
CA THR A 252 26.93 -10.58 -1.66
C THR A 252 25.65 -10.21 -0.89
N LEU A 253 25.20 -11.06 0.04
CA LEU A 253 24.05 -10.75 0.91
C LEU A 253 24.32 -9.56 1.86
N TYR A 254 25.53 -9.45 2.43
CA TYR A 254 25.90 -8.28 3.23
C TYR A 254 25.95 -7.00 2.39
N ASN A 255 26.51 -7.07 1.18
CA ASN A 255 26.52 -5.95 0.24
C ASN A 255 25.08 -5.53 -0.13
N LEU A 256 24.19 -6.48 -0.44
CA LEU A 256 22.77 -6.23 -0.69
C LEU A 256 22.11 -5.49 0.47
N SER A 257 22.29 -6.00 1.70
CA SER A 257 21.75 -5.38 2.92
C SER A 257 22.28 -3.94 3.11
N SER A 258 23.59 -3.72 2.94
CA SER A 258 24.19 -2.39 3.06
C SER A 258 23.67 -1.40 2.01
N ARG A 259 23.48 -1.87 0.77
CA ARG A 259 22.94 -1.04 -0.32
C ARG A 259 21.48 -0.68 -0.08
N LEU A 260 20.66 -1.61 0.40
CA LEU A 260 19.27 -1.33 0.76
C LEU A 260 19.14 -0.36 1.93
N LYS A 261 20.02 -0.44 2.95
CA LYS A 261 20.06 0.56 4.02
C LYS A 261 20.42 1.96 3.51
N SER A 262 21.35 2.02 2.56
CA SER A 262 21.71 3.30 1.93
C SER A 262 20.52 3.87 1.16
N LEU A 263 19.85 3.04 0.35
CA LEU A 263 18.64 3.43 -0.37
C LEU A 263 17.53 3.89 0.59
N GLN A 264 17.33 3.19 1.71
CA GLN A 264 16.36 3.58 2.75
C GLN A 264 16.62 4.98 3.26
N GLY A 265 17.86 5.29 3.67
CA GLY A 265 18.22 6.62 4.16
C GLY A 265 18.01 7.71 3.09
N GLN A 266 18.31 7.40 1.83
CA GLN A 266 18.05 8.32 0.72
C GLN A 266 16.55 8.57 0.49
N CYS A 267 15.73 7.51 0.46
CA CYS A 267 14.28 7.65 0.28
C CYS A 267 13.65 8.46 1.42
N GLN A 268 14.06 8.18 2.67
CA GLN A 268 13.56 8.91 3.84
C GLN A 268 13.90 10.40 3.76
N GLN A 269 15.14 10.72 3.38
CA GLN A 269 15.56 12.11 3.22
C GLN A 269 14.78 12.81 2.08
N HIS A 270 14.70 12.16 0.92
CA HIS A 270 14.01 12.67 -0.25
C HIS A 270 12.53 12.98 0.04
N PHE A 271 11.78 11.99 0.55
CA PHE A 271 10.36 12.19 0.87
C PHE A 271 10.15 13.26 1.94
N MET A 272 11.05 13.36 2.93
CA MET A 272 10.98 14.40 3.96
C MET A 272 11.19 15.80 3.35
N GLU A 273 12.17 15.96 2.47
CA GLU A 273 12.42 17.24 1.77
C GLU A 273 11.21 17.64 0.92
N GLU A 274 10.63 16.70 0.18
CA GLU A 274 9.44 16.99 -0.61
C GLU A 274 8.24 17.36 0.26
N GLU A 275 7.98 16.62 1.34
CA GLU A 275 6.84 16.84 2.23
C GLU A 275 6.93 18.16 3.00
N LEU A 276 8.14 18.61 3.33
CA LEU A 276 8.38 19.84 4.09
C LEU A 276 8.60 21.07 3.20
N GLU A 277 9.21 20.90 2.02
CA GLU A 277 9.63 22.03 1.18
C GLU A 277 8.81 22.17 -0.10
N LEU A 278 8.39 21.08 -0.75
CA LEU A 278 7.70 21.14 -2.04
C LEU A 278 6.18 21.05 -1.91
N LEU A 279 5.66 20.03 -1.22
CA LEU A 279 4.22 19.80 -1.12
C LEU A 279 3.45 20.99 -0.51
N PRO A 280 3.96 21.72 0.49
CA PRO A 280 3.27 22.92 1.00
C PRO A 280 3.12 24.02 -0.05
N ILE A 281 3.99 24.07 -1.06
CA ILE A 281 3.87 25.03 -2.16
C ILE A 281 2.61 24.75 -2.99
N MET A 282 2.14 23.50 -3.04
CA MET A 282 0.91 23.16 -3.77
C MET A 282 -0.29 23.96 -3.25
N GLU A 283 -0.36 24.22 -1.94
CA GLU A 283 -1.41 25.03 -1.33
C GLU A 283 -1.29 26.51 -1.76
N ALA A 284 -0.06 27.02 -1.85
CA ALA A 284 0.21 28.39 -2.32
C ALA A 284 -0.07 28.60 -3.82
N VAL A 285 -0.13 27.53 -4.62
CA VAL A 285 -0.47 27.61 -6.06
C VAL A 285 -1.98 27.86 -6.28
N GLU A 286 -2.81 27.69 -5.24
CA GLU A 286 -4.27 27.95 -5.28
C GLU A 286 -4.96 27.31 -6.49
N LEU A 287 -4.73 26.01 -6.72
CA LEU A 287 -5.41 25.29 -7.79
C LEU A 287 -6.93 25.35 -7.61
N SER A 288 -7.65 25.59 -8.70
CA SER A 288 -9.10 25.41 -8.67
C SER A 288 -9.43 23.94 -8.38
N LYS A 289 -10.62 23.69 -7.81
CA LYS A 289 -11.08 22.32 -7.56
C LYS A 289 -10.99 21.42 -8.80
N GLU A 290 -11.36 21.96 -9.97
CA GLU A 290 -11.29 21.24 -11.23
C GLU A 290 -9.85 20.95 -11.66
N GLN A 291 -8.91 21.85 -11.39
CA GLN A 291 -7.50 21.65 -11.70
C GLN A 291 -6.89 20.58 -10.79
N ASP A 292 -7.19 20.62 -9.49
CA ASP A 292 -6.70 19.65 -8.50
C ASP A 292 -7.24 18.24 -8.79
N GLU A 293 -8.54 18.11 -9.06
CA GLU A 293 -9.13 16.84 -9.51
C GLU A 293 -8.53 16.34 -10.84
N SER A 294 -8.23 17.23 -11.79
CA SER A 294 -7.58 16.85 -13.06
C SER A 294 -6.13 16.41 -12.86
N ALA A 295 -5.41 17.06 -11.96
CA ALA A 295 -4.05 16.68 -11.60
C ALA A 295 -4.03 15.31 -10.90
N LEU A 296 -4.96 15.04 -9.98
CA LEU A 296 -5.13 13.72 -9.36
C LEU A 296 -5.36 12.62 -10.41
N GLU A 297 -6.26 12.86 -11.38
CA GLU A 297 -6.50 11.90 -12.46
C GLU A 297 -5.24 11.64 -13.30
N LEU A 298 -4.45 12.68 -13.58
CA LEU A 298 -3.22 12.54 -14.31
C LEU A 298 -2.19 11.72 -13.52
N CYS A 299 -2.17 11.83 -12.19
CA CYS A 299 -1.34 10.97 -11.33
C CYS A 299 -1.65 9.49 -11.58
N PHE A 300 -2.94 9.13 -11.60
CA PHE A 300 -3.37 7.75 -11.87
C PHE A 300 -3.04 7.29 -13.30
N VAL A 301 -3.08 8.20 -14.28
CA VAL A 301 -2.70 7.89 -15.67
C VAL A 301 -1.20 7.64 -15.79
N VAL A 302 -0.37 8.48 -15.16
CA VAL A 302 1.09 8.32 -15.22
C VAL A 302 1.53 7.05 -14.49
N MET A 303 0.88 6.73 -13.36
CA MET A 303 1.14 5.55 -12.56
C MET A 303 0.24 4.35 -12.92
N GLN A 304 0.07 4.07 -14.21
CA GLN A 304 -0.87 3.05 -14.69
C GLN A 304 -0.53 1.64 -14.20
N GLY A 305 0.75 1.29 -14.12
CA GLY A 305 1.20 -0.01 -13.62
C GLY A 305 0.88 -0.19 -12.14
N THR A 306 1.10 0.87 -11.36
CA THR A 306 0.80 0.98 -9.93
C THR A 306 -0.68 0.87 -9.68
N HIS A 307 -1.52 1.64 -10.36
CA HIS A 307 -2.97 1.59 -10.20
C HIS A 307 -3.65 0.43 -10.95
N GLY A 308 -2.85 -0.35 -11.69
CA GLY A 308 -3.23 -1.60 -12.31
C GLY A 308 -2.79 -2.79 -11.46
N ARG A 309 -1.76 -3.50 -11.95
CA ARG A 309 -1.32 -4.78 -11.37
C ARG A 309 -0.62 -4.67 -10.02
N LEU A 310 -0.11 -3.50 -9.65
CA LEU A 310 0.59 -3.30 -8.38
C LEU A 310 -0.27 -2.59 -7.33
N LEU A 311 -1.57 -2.35 -7.58
CA LEU A 311 -2.38 -1.56 -6.65
C LEU A 311 -2.44 -2.23 -5.28
N LYS A 312 -2.57 -3.55 -5.27
CA LYS A 312 -2.53 -4.34 -4.05
C LYS A 312 -1.19 -4.23 -3.32
N PHE A 313 -0.08 -4.23 -4.07
CA PHE A 313 1.25 -4.07 -3.51
C PHE A 313 1.40 -2.69 -2.88
N LEU A 314 0.94 -1.62 -3.54
CA LEU A 314 0.90 -0.28 -2.95
C LEU A 314 0.07 -0.25 -1.66
N LEU A 315 -1.17 -0.75 -1.70
CA LEU A 315 -2.05 -0.72 -0.53
C LEU A 315 -1.54 -1.59 0.64
N GLU A 316 -0.72 -2.61 0.38
CA GLU A 316 -0.07 -3.42 1.44
C GLU A 316 0.89 -2.59 2.30
N GLY A 317 1.49 -1.54 1.73
CA GLY A 317 2.40 -0.64 2.45
C GLY A 317 1.69 0.40 3.32
N LEU A 318 0.35 0.41 3.33
CA LEU A 318 -0.44 1.40 4.06
C LEU A 318 -1.15 0.77 5.27
N PRO A 319 -1.19 1.49 6.41
CA PRO A 319 -2.14 1.20 7.48
C PRO A 319 -3.59 1.19 6.95
N PRO A 320 -4.53 0.48 7.59
CA PRO A 320 -5.89 0.35 7.07
C PRO A 320 -6.61 1.67 6.81
N ARG A 321 -6.44 2.65 7.70
CA ARG A 321 -7.03 3.99 7.54
C ARG A 321 -6.47 4.70 6.31
N ASP A 322 -5.17 4.69 6.14
CA ASP A 322 -4.48 5.31 5.00
C ASP A 322 -4.83 4.62 3.68
N ALA A 323 -4.94 3.29 3.67
CA ALA A 323 -5.40 2.55 2.50
C ALA A 323 -6.83 2.93 2.11
N MET A 324 -7.71 3.22 3.08
CA MET A 324 -9.05 3.71 2.82
C MET A 324 -9.04 5.13 2.26
N LYS A 325 -8.21 6.03 2.83
CA LYS A 325 -7.98 7.38 2.28
C LYS A 325 -7.51 7.30 0.81
N TYR A 326 -6.61 6.35 0.50
CA TYR A 326 -6.14 6.13 -0.87
C TYR A 326 -7.26 5.68 -1.82
N LEU A 327 -8.11 4.75 -1.36
CA LEU A 327 -9.25 4.27 -2.13
C LEU A 327 -10.33 5.36 -2.31
N ASP A 328 -10.47 6.28 -1.35
CA ASP A 328 -11.31 7.47 -1.50
C ASP A 328 -10.80 8.37 -2.61
N LEU A 329 -9.49 8.62 -2.67
CA LEU A 329 -8.88 9.40 -3.76
C LEU A 329 -9.12 8.74 -5.12
N ILE A 330 -8.99 7.41 -5.23
CA ILE A 330 -9.33 6.68 -6.47
C ILE A 330 -10.80 6.91 -6.85
N SER A 331 -11.70 6.98 -5.88
CA SER A 331 -13.14 7.19 -6.11
C SER A 331 -13.51 8.59 -6.60
N MET A 332 -12.62 9.56 -6.39
CA MET A 332 -12.79 10.93 -6.88
C MET A 332 -12.45 11.07 -8.37
N CYS A 333 -11.94 10.02 -9.02
CA CYS A 333 -11.68 10.01 -10.46
C CYS A 333 -12.99 10.14 -11.26
N ARG A 334 -13.09 11.16 -12.13
CA ARG A 334 -14.28 11.43 -12.95
C ARG A 334 -14.46 10.41 -14.07
N ASP A 335 -13.36 9.82 -14.55
CA ASP A 335 -13.40 8.69 -15.47
C ASP A 335 -13.87 7.42 -14.74
N LYS A 336 -15.18 7.19 -14.83
CA LYS A 336 -15.84 6.06 -14.19
C LYS A 336 -15.28 4.71 -14.63
N GLU A 337 -14.95 4.53 -15.90
CA GLU A 337 -14.41 3.24 -16.38
C GLU A 337 -13.03 2.97 -15.78
N ARG A 338 -12.20 4.00 -15.69
CA ARG A 338 -10.88 3.92 -15.05
C ARG A 338 -10.99 3.66 -13.56
N MET A 339 -11.82 4.43 -12.85
CA MET A 339 -12.11 4.22 -11.43
C MET A 339 -12.52 2.76 -11.17
N GLU A 340 -13.53 2.26 -11.90
CA GLU A 340 -14.00 0.88 -11.74
C GLU A 340 -12.93 -0.15 -12.13
N SER A 341 -12.04 0.17 -13.09
CA SER A 341 -10.90 -0.67 -13.42
C SER A 341 -9.91 -0.78 -12.26
N MET A 342 -9.51 0.35 -11.67
CA MET A 342 -8.60 0.40 -10.52
C MET A 342 -9.20 -0.34 -9.31
N LEU A 343 -10.45 -0.06 -8.94
CA LEU A 343 -11.10 -0.71 -7.79
C LEU A 343 -11.21 -2.24 -7.94
N ARG A 344 -11.30 -2.76 -9.17
CA ARG A 344 -11.29 -4.21 -9.42
C ARG A 344 -9.92 -4.86 -9.14
N MET A 345 -8.83 -4.08 -9.13
CA MET A 345 -7.48 -4.58 -8.88
C MET A 345 -7.19 -4.83 -7.40
N VAL A 346 -8.00 -4.33 -6.48
CA VAL A 346 -7.88 -4.60 -5.03
C VAL A 346 -8.05 -6.10 -4.69
N VAL A 347 -8.61 -6.88 -5.61
CA VAL A 347 -9.11 -8.26 -5.38
C VAL A 347 -8.47 -9.30 -6.30
N LYS A 348 -7.97 -8.85 -7.46
CA LYS A 348 -7.22 -9.72 -8.36
C LYS A 348 -5.83 -9.92 -7.78
#